data_AF-A0A2D6GUR9-F1
#
_entry.id   AF-A0A2D6GUR9-F1
#
_cell.length_a   1.000
_cell.length_b   1.000
_cell.length_c   1.000
_cell.angle_alpha   90.00
_cell.angle_beta   90.00
_cell.angle_gamma   90.00
#
_symmetry.space_group_name_H-M   'P 1'
#
loop_
_entity.id
_entity.type
_entity.pdbx_description
1 polymer ?
#
loop_
_entity_poly.entity_id
_entity_poly.type
_entity_poly.pdbx_seq_one_letter_code
_entity_poly.pdbx_strand_id
1 'polypeptide(L)'
;MLKKFLTSTFLIGALAVSSVSMASTAHAQDVSANARYLAGEFERRHDANVELAADIARIAMVAEYPGIVVSEIMMSEQMTMEDREQFLDLVDPFFASTAAQATSELQAHVRRVGWDGIAEAGSVTMSIAFDIVANSRDLAFKRSTLSVFEPYAVNYDINSYSYALFHDDVMAASGEPQKYGTAGQCENGAWVPATMASTAQVDAAREEIGLGPMAELIEAESEYCSM
;
A
#
# COMPACT_ATOMS: atom_id res chain seq x y z
N MET A 1 14.38 -25.71 -21.04
CA MET A 1 12.99 -25.65 -21.58
C MET A 1 12.27 -26.96 -21.27
N LEU A 2 11.43 -27.02 -20.24
CA LEU A 2 10.42 -28.07 -20.01
C LEU A 2 9.72 -27.75 -18.67
N LYS A 3 8.52 -27.15 -18.66
CA LYS A 3 7.17 -27.74 -18.78
C LYS A 3 6.77 -28.71 -17.67
N LYS A 4 5.77 -28.23 -16.90
CA LYS A 4 4.53 -28.89 -16.47
C LYS A 4 4.59 -29.88 -15.30
N PHE A 5 4.08 -29.42 -14.16
CA PHE A 5 3.44 -30.27 -13.16
C PHE A 5 1.97 -30.48 -13.56
N LEU A 6 1.57 -31.75 -13.60
CA LEU A 6 0.19 -32.20 -13.47
C LEU A 6 0.19 -33.51 -12.69
N THR A 7 -0.91 -33.72 -11.99
CA THR A 7 -1.44 -34.98 -11.43
C THR A 7 -0.90 -35.49 -10.08
N SER A 8 -1.75 -35.21 -9.10
CA SER A 8 -2.01 -35.93 -7.85
C SER A 8 -2.14 -37.44 -8.02
N THR A 9 -1.63 -38.24 -7.07
CA THR A 9 -2.25 -39.50 -6.60
C THR A 9 -1.74 -39.84 -5.19
N PHE A 10 -2.68 -39.97 -4.25
CA PHE A 10 -2.51 -40.54 -2.90
C PHE A 10 -2.32 -42.06 -2.97
N LEU A 11 -1.44 -42.66 -2.15
CA LEU A 11 -1.78 -43.82 -1.30
C LEU A 11 -0.63 -44.20 -0.32
N ILE A 12 -1.05 -44.61 0.87
CA ILE A 12 -0.27 -44.96 2.07
C ILE A 12 0.25 -46.40 2.00
N GLY A 13 1.47 -46.67 2.48
CA GLY A 13 2.01 -48.02 2.69
C GLY A 13 3.23 -48.04 3.61
N ALA A 14 3.20 -48.86 4.66
CA ALA A 14 4.08 -48.82 5.83
C ALA A 14 5.48 -49.45 5.66
N LEU A 15 6.43 -48.86 6.41
CA LEU A 15 7.63 -49.44 7.06
C LEU A 15 8.61 -50.31 6.24
N ALA A 16 9.74 -49.70 5.89
CA ALA A 16 11.05 -50.34 6.01
C ALA A 16 12.07 -49.28 6.46
N VAL A 17 12.52 -49.37 7.71
CA VAL A 17 13.68 -48.63 8.22
C VAL A 17 14.91 -49.20 7.54
N SER A 18 15.27 -48.61 6.41
CA SER A 18 16.59 -48.78 5.80
C SER A 18 17.31 -47.45 5.95
N SER A 19 18.34 -47.45 6.77
CA SER A 19 19.26 -46.34 6.96
C SER A 19 19.95 -46.00 5.64
N VAL A 20 19.31 -45.18 4.82
CA VAL A 20 19.98 -44.42 3.76
C VAL A 20 20.59 -43.18 4.42
N SER A 21 21.70 -43.42 5.12
CA SER A 21 22.69 -42.38 5.35
C SER A 21 23.58 -42.33 4.11
N MET A 22 23.09 -41.72 3.03
CA MET A 22 23.93 -41.30 1.91
C MET A 22 23.32 -40.10 1.21
N ALA A 23 24.16 -39.06 1.10
CA ALA A 23 24.06 -37.90 0.22
C ALA A 23 23.11 -36.75 0.62
N SER A 24 23.45 -36.04 1.71
CA SER A 24 23.23 -34.58 1.77
C SER A 24 24.51 -33.80 2.10
N THR A 25 25.66 -34.47 2.18
CA THR A 25 26.94 -33.82 2.55
C THR A 25 27.76 -33.33 1.35
N ALA A 26 27.36 -33.64 0.11
CA ALA A 26 28.12 -33.28 -1.08
C ALA A 26 27.86 -31.85 -1.61
N HIS A 27 26.97 -31.06 -1.01
CA HIS A 27 26.75 -29.65 -1.37
C HIS A 27 27.30 -28.65 -0.34
N ALA A 28 27.80 -29.13 0.81
CA ALA A 28 28.30 -28.27 1.89
C ALA A 28 29.76 -27.80 1.68
N GLN A 29 30.50 -28.38 0.73
CA GLN A 29 31.97 -28.26 0.68
C GLN A 29 32.52 -27.12 -0.20
N ASP A 30 31.70 -26.28 -0.82
CA ASP A 30 32.21 -25.10 -1.55
C ASP A 30 31.36 -23.83 -1.35
N VAL A 31 30.80 -23.64 -0.15
CA VAL A 31 30.11 -22.38 0.18
C VAL A 31 31.16 -21.32 0.51
N SER A 32 31.28 -20.32 -0.37
CA SER A 32 32.21 -19.20 -0.18
C SER A 32 31.97 -18.48 1.17
N ALA A 33 33.03 -17.86 1.72
CA ALA A 33 32.91 -17.05 2.93
C ALA A 33 31.88 -15.92 2.76
N ASN A 34 31.80 -15.34 1.55
CA ASN A 34 30.81 -14.32 1.22
C ASN A 34 29.37 -14.87 1.29
N ALA A 35 29.12 -16.05 0.73
CA ALA A 35 27.79 -16.67 0.80
C ALA A 35 27.36 -16.97 2.25
N ARG A 36 28.29 -17.41 3.11
CA ARG A 36 28.02 -17.59 4.56
C ARG A 36 27.71 -16.27 5.26
N TYR A 37 28.45 -15.20 4.95
CA TYR A 37 28.19 -13.87 5.48
C TYR A 37 26.79 -13.38 5.08
N LEU A 38 26.44 -13.49 3.80
CA LEU A 38 25.13 -13.08 3.26
C LEU A 38 23.97 -13.89 3.84
N ALA A 39 24.15 -15.20 4.05
CA ALA A 39 23.15 -16.02 4.73
C ALA A 39 22.90 -15.54 6.18
N GLY A 40 23.98 -15.20 6.91
CA GLY A 40 23.84 -14.62 8.25
C GLY A 40 23.20 -13.23 8.25
N GLU A 41 23.48 -12.39 7.25
CA GLU A 41 22.78 -11.10 7.07
C GLU A 41 21.29 -11.31 6.79
N PHE A 42 20.94 -12.28 5.95
CA PHE A 42 19.56 -12.66 5.67
C PHE A 42 18.82 -13.08 6.94
N GLU A 43 19.38 -14.03 7.71
CA GLU A 43 18.77 -14.53 8.96
C GLU A 43 18.58 -13.39 9.96
N ARG A 44 19.60 -12.55 10.17
CA ARG A 44 19.50 -11.40 11.09
C ARG A 44 18.40 -10.42 10.69
N ARG A 45 18.31 -10.06 9.41
CA ARG A 45 17.30 -9.12 8.91
C ARG A 45 15.90 -9.72 8.98
N HIS A 46 15.76 -11.00 8.63
CA HIS A 46 14.51 -11.72 8.77
C HIS A 46 14.03 -11.71 10.22
N ASP A 47 14.86 -12.16 11.15
CA ASP A 47 14.49 -12.30 12.57
C ASP A 47 14.22 -10.95 13.23
N ALA A 48 14.88 -9.88 12.78
CA ALA A 48 14.65 -8.53 13.29
C ALA A 48 13.31 -7.92 12.82
N ASN A 49 12.84 -8.27 11.62
CA ASN A 49 11.80 -7.48 10.94
C ASN A 49 10.51 -8.25 10.64
N VAL A 50 10.54 -9.59 10.60
CA VAL A 50 9.37 -10.38 10.15
C VAL A 50 8.13 -10.16 11.04
N GLU A 51 8.32 -10.03 12.36
CA GLU A 51 7.22 -9.77 13.29
C GLU A 51 6.59 -8.39 13.06
N LEU A 52 7.42 -7.35 12.89
CA LEU A 52 6.95 -5.99 12.58
C LEU A 52 6.18 -5.95 11.26
N ALA A 53 6.72 -6.58 10.22
CA ALA A 53 6.08 -6.64 8.91
C ALA A 53 4.74 -7.40 8.98
N ALA A 54 4.69 -8.53 9.70
CA ALA A 54 3.47 -9.30 9.89
C ALA A 54 2.41 -8.53 10.67
N ASP A 55 2.80 -7.81 11.72
CA ASP A 55 1.89 -6.98 12.51
C ASP A 55 1.29 -5.84 11.69
N ILE A 56 2.11 -5.10 10.93
CA ILE A 56 1.64 -4.01 10.06
C ILE A 56 0.68 -4.56 8.98
N ALA A 57 1.02 -5.69 8.37
CA ALA A 57 0.14 -6.34 7.39
C ALA A 57 -1.20 -6.78 8.01
N ARG A 58 -1.17 -7.33 9.23
CA ARG A 58 -2.40 -7.69 9.96
C ARG A 58 -3.26 -6.45 10.25
N ILE A 59 -2.63 -5.35 10.69
CA ILE A 59 -3.32 -4.08 10.97
C ILE A 59 -4.06 -3.59 9.72
N ALA A 60 -3.36 -3.51 8.58
CA ALA A 60 -3.96 -3.08 7.32
C ALA A 60 -5.09 -4.01 6.87
N MET A 61 -4.87 -5.34 6.92
CA MET A 61 -5.89 -6.30 6.53
C MET A 61 -7.18 -6.15 7.35
N VAL A 62 -7.07 -5.93 8.67
CA VAL A 62 -8.25 -5.68 9.53
C VAL A 62 -8.97 -4.39 9.13
N ALA A 63 -8.24 -3.36 8.70
CA ALA A 63 -8.82 -2.09 8.25
C ALA A 63 -9.49 -2.19 6.87
N GLU A 64 -8.92 -2.97 5.95
CA GLU A 64 -9.36 -3.10 4.55
C GLU A 64 -10.42 -4.18 4.31
N TYR A 65 -10.44 -5.23 5.13
CA TYR A 65 -11.40 -6.33 5.01
C TYR A 65 -12.88 -5.89 4.91
N PRO A 66 -13.35 -4.84 5.63
CA PRO A 66 -14.70 -4.33 5.46
C PRO A 66 -15.01 -3.92 4.01
N GLY A 67 -14.02 -3.41 3.26
CA GLY A 67 -14.15 -3.04 1.86
C GLY A 67 -14.39 -4.25 0.94
N ILE A 68 -13.75 -5.37 1.23
CA ILE A 68 -13.99 -6.65 0.53
C ILE A 68 -15.45 -7.08 0.73
N VAL A 69 -15.91 -7.09 1.98
CA VAL A 69 -17.28 -7.49 2.33
C VAL A 69 -18.30 -6.54 1.70
N VAL A 70 -18.06 -5.23 1.73
CA VAL A 70 -18.91 -4.24 1.06
C VAL A 70 -18.97 -4.49 -0.44
N SER A 71 -17.84 -4.73 -1.11
CA SER A 71 -17.84 -5.02 -2.55
C SER A 71 -18.69 -6.24 -2.88
N GLU A 72 -18.58 -7.32 -2.10
CA GLU A 72 -19.38 -8.54 -2.30
C GLU A 72 -20.89 -8.29 -2.10
N ILE A 73 -21.26 -7.55 -1.05
CA ILE A 73 -22.66 -7.19 -0.78
C ILE A 73 -23.21 -6.25 -1.86
N MET A 74 -22.43 -5.25 -2.29
CA MET A 74 -22.82 -4.30 -3.33
C MET A 74 -23.09 -4.97 -4.68
N MET A 75 -22.45 -6.11 -4.94
CA MET A 75 -22.64 -6.92 -6.15
C MET A 75 -23.73 -7.99 -6.00
N SER A 76 -24.35 -8.12 -4.83
CA SER A 76 -25.40 -9.12 -4.58
C SER A 76 -26.70 -8.79 -5.31
N GLU A 77 -27.50 -9.82 -5.61
CA GLU A 77 -28.83 -9.65 -6.24
C GLU A 77 -29.82 -8.87 -5.36
N GLN A 78 -29.57 -8.80 -4.05
CA GLN A 78 -30.41 -8.06 -3.11
C GLN A 78 -30.13 -6.55 -3.13
N MET A 79 -28.99 -6.10 -3.65
CA MET A 79 -28.60 -4.69 -3.65
C MET A 79 -29.35 -3.91 -4.73
N THR A 80 -30.36 -3.13 -4.34
CA THR A 80 -31.07 -2.23 -5.25
C THR A 80 -30.36 -0.89 -5.38
N MET A 81 -30.64 -0.12 -6.44
CA MET A 81 -30.05 1.23 -6.61
C MET A 81 -30.47 2.20 -5.50
N GLU A 82 -31.68 2.05 -4.94
CA GLU A 82 -32.22 2.89 -3.87
C GLU A 82 -31.53 2.61 -2.52
N ASP A 83 -31.14 1.35 -2.29
CA ASP A 83 -30.53 0.91 -1.03
C ASP A 83 -29.03 1.24 -0.94
N ARG A 84 -28.34 1.51 -2.07
CA ARG A 84 -26.87 1.65 -2.11
C ARG A 84 -26.34 2.71 -1.16
N GLU A 85 -26.87 3.92 -1.23
CA GLU A 85 -26.41 5.05 -0.42
C GLU A 85 -26.70 4.78 1.06
N GLN A 86 -27.92 4.35 1.38
CA GLN A 86 -28.33 4.02 2.75
C GLN A 86 -27.49 2.89 3.34
N PHE A 87 -27.15 1.86 2.55
CA PHE A 87 -26.27 0.79 2.97
C PHE A 87 -24.88 1.32 3.32
N LEU A 88 -24.29 2.14 2.46
CA LEU A 88 -22.96 2.74 2.69
C LEU A 88 -22.96 3.61 3.96
N ASP A 89 -24.00 4.42 4.16
CA ASP A 89 -24.17 5.24 5.37
C ASP A 89 -24.27 4.39 6.64
N LEU A 90 -24.98 3.25 6.57
CA LEU A 90 -25.14 2.33 7.70
C LEU A 90 -23.82 1.63 8.08
N VAL A 91 -22.91 1.41 7.12
CA VAL A 91 -21.64 0.72 7.37
C VAL A 91 -20.45 1.67 7.58
N ASP A 92 -20.54 2.95 7.19
CA ASP A 92 -19.44 3.93 7.39
C ASP A 92 -18.91 3.96 8.83
N PRO A 93 -19.74 3.93 9.90
CA PRO A 93 -19.23 3.89 11.27
C PRO A 93 -18.32 2.69 11.56
N PHE A 94 -18.53 1.56 10.86
CA PHE A 94 -17.68 0.38 10.99
C PHE A 94 -16.31 0.61 10.33
N PHE A 95 -16.27 1.16 9.12
CA PHE A 95 -15.01 1.57 8.45
C PHE A 95 -14.25 2.60 9.29
N ALA A 96 -14.96 3.60 9.82
CA ALA A 96 -14.38 4.62 10.69
C ALA A 96 -13.69 4.01 11.91
N SER A 97 -14.35 3.01 12.52
CA SER A 97 -13.85 2.32 13.71
C SER A 97 -12.59 1.50 13.41
N THR A 98 -12.58 0.72 12.32
CA THR A 98 -11.42 -0.10 11.95
C THR A 98 -10.24 0.75 11.50
N ALA A 99 -10.47 1.83 10.74
CA ALA A 99 -9.43 2.79 10.36
C ALA A 99 -8.83 3.54 11.58
N ALA A 100 -9.66 3.91 12.56
CA ALA A 100 -9.18 4.53 13.81
C ALA A 100 -8.34 3.56 14.65
N GLN A 101 -8.76 2.29 14.72
CA GLN A 101 -7.98 1.24 15.38
C GLN A 101 -6.63 1.05 14.69
N ALA A 102 -6.61 0.93 13.37
CA ALA A 102 -5.39 0.75 12.60
C ALA A 102 -4.42 1.94 12.74
N THR A 103 -4.97 3.17 12.74
CA THR A 103 -4.21 4.39 13.03
C THR A 103 -3.51 4.30 14.39
N SER A 104 -4.26 3.95 15.45
CA SER A 104 -3.74 3.85 16.81
C SER A 104 -2.65 2.78 16.96
N GLU A 105 -2.88 1.60 16.36
CA GLU A 105 -1.91 0.50 16.36
C GLU A 105 -0.64 0.90 15.60
N LEU A 106 -0.75 1.43 14.37
CA LEU A 106 0.41 1.90 13.61
C LEU A 106 1.19 2.99 14.37
N GLN A 107 0.52 3.98 14.96
CA GLN A 107 1.17 5.00 15.78
C GLN A 107 1.95 4.38 16.97
N ALA A 108 1.48 3.27 17.54
CA ALA A 108 2.22 2.55 18.58
C ALA A 108 3.50 1.88 18.05
N HIS A 109 3.47 1.32 16.84
CA HIS A 109 4.66 0.82 16.15
C HIS A 109 5.64 1.96 15.84
N VAL A 110 5.17 3.06 15.25
CA VAL A 110 5.99 4.25 14.94
C VAL A 110 6.66 4.82 16.19
N ARG A 111 5.96 4.88 17.34
CA ARG A 111 6.58 5.32 18.61
C ARG A 111 7.68 4.39 19.10
N ARG A 112 7.61 3.09 18.78
CA ARG A 112 8.55 2.08 19.25
C ARG A 112 9.79 1.98 18.36
N VAL A 113 9.62 1.99 17.04
CA VAL A 113 10.69 1.72 16.07
C VAL A 113 10.98 2.89 15.11
N GLY A 114 10.18 3.95 15.15
CA GLY A 114 10.27 5.06 14.20
C GLY A 114 9.83 4.67 12.78
N TRP A 115 9.82 5.64 11.89
CA TRP A 115 9.60 5.38 10.46
C TRP A 115 10.79 4.67 9.82
N ASP A 116 12.01 4.92 10.30
CA ASP A 116 13.22 4.24 9.85
C ASP A 116 13.15 2.73 10.11
N GLY A 117 12.67 2.30 11.28
CA GLY A 117 12.47 0.88 11.58
C GLY A 117 11.40 0.22 10.71
N ILE A 118 10.34 0.96 10.34
CA ILE A 118 9.33 0.49 9.37
C ILE A 118 9.97 0.35 7.98
N ALA A 119 10.82 1.29 7.58
CA ALA A 119 11.53 1.25 6.31
C ALA A 119 12.54 0.09 6.24
N GLU A 120 13.24 -0.18 7.33
CA GLU A 120 14.16 -1.31 7.46
C GLU A 120 13.46 -2.67 7.30
N ALA A 121 12.17 -2.75 7.66
CA ALA A 121 11.34 -3.93 7.43
C ALA A 121 11.00 -4.16 5.95
N GLY A 122 11.21 -3.16 5.08
CA GLY A 122 11.14 -3.28 3.63
C GLY A 122 10.07 -2.39 2.99
N SER A 123 10.19 -2.18 1.69
CA SER A 123 9.31 -1.29 0.91
C SER A 123 7.85 -1.70 0.94
N VAL A 124 7.56 -3.01 0.91
CA VAL A 124 6.19 -3.52 1.06
C VAL A 124 5.58 -3.11 2.40
N THR A 125 6.34 -3.22 3.49
CA THR A 125 5.87 -2.81 4.82
C THR A 125 5.67 -1.29 4.90
N MET A 126 6.54 -0.50 4.27
CA MET A 126 6.37 0.95 4.16
C MET A 126 5.12 1.33 3.34
N SER A 127 4.86 0.66 2.22
CA SER A 127 3.65 0.88 1.41
C SER A 127 2.38 0.57 2.21
N ILE A 128 2.34 -0.55 2.92
CA ILE A 128 1.19 -0.90 3.77
C ILE A 128 1.00 0.15 4.89
N ALA A 129 2.10 0.61 5.51
CA ALA A 129 2.03 1.65 6.52
C ALA A 129 1.50 2.98 5.94
N PHE A 130 1.91 3.33 4.72
CA PHE A 130 1.36 4.47 3.99
C PHE A 130 -0.15 4.33 3.77
N ASP A 131 -0.63 3.17 3.33
CA ASP A 131 -2.06 2.94 3.09
C ASP A 131 -2.90 3.11 4.37
N ILE A 132 -2.39 2.63 5.51
CA ILE A 132 -3.02 2.86 6.82
C ILE A 132 -3.10 4.37 7.14
N VAL A 133 -2.04 5.14 6.88
CA VAL A 133 -2.03 6.58 7.12
C VAL A 133 -2.97 7.32 6.17
N ALA A 134 -2.97 6.97 4.89
CA ALA A 134 -3.83 7.60 3.88
C ALA A 134 -5.32 7.44 4.24
N ASN A 135 -5.69 6.28 4.77
CA ASN A 135 -7.05 5.99 5.25
C ASN A 135 -7.38 6.55 6.65
N SER A 136 -6.43 7.22 7.31
CA SER A 136 -6.66 7.80 8.64
C SER A 136 -7.57 9.04 8.59
N ARG A 137 -8.46 9.15 9.57
CA ARG A 137 -9.23 10.39 9.84
C ARG A 137 -8.44 11.42 10.66
N ASP A 138 -7.24 11.08 11.15
CA ASP A 138 -6.37 11.99 11.89
C ASP A 138 -5.56 12.88 10.93
N LEU A 139 -6.07 14.08 10.65
CA LEU A 139 -5.42 15.02 9.74
C LEU A 139 -4.04 15.48 10.24
N ALA A 140 -3.85 15.63 11.56
CA ALA A 140 -2.57 16.05 12.11
C ALA A 140 -1.51 14.95 11.90
N PHE A 141 -1.90 13.70 12.09
CA PHE A 141 -1.05 12.56 11.80
C PHE A 141 -0.69 12.49 10.30
N LYS A 142 -1.69 12.56 9.41
CA LYS A 142 -1.45 12.57 7.94
C LYS A 142 -0.49 13.68 7.53
N ARG A 143 -0.68 14.90 8.05
CA ARG A 143 0.20 16.03 7.74
C ARG A 143 1.63 15.80 8.22
N SER A 144 1.81 15.19 9.39
CA SER A 144 3.14 14.90 9.93
C SER A 144 3.94 13.87 9.13
N THR A 145 3.28 13.09 8.26
CA THR A 145 3.92 12.03 7.47
C THR A 145 4.18 12.39 6.02
N LEU A 146 3.77 13.59 5.56
CA LEU A 146 3.97 13.99 4.15
C LEU A 146 5.44 13.90 3.73
N SER A 147 6.35 14.47 4.54
CA SER A 147 7.79 14.42 4.28
C SER A 147 8.42 13.06 4.57
N VAL A 148 7.73 12.21 5.33
CA VAL A 148 8.18 10.83 5.59
C VAL A 148 7.99 10.01 4.32
N PHE A 149 6.85 10.13 3.65
CA PHE A 149 6.51 9.29 2.50
C PHE A 149 7.05 9.80 1.16
N GLU A 150 7.36 11.10 1.04
CA GLU A 150 7.88 11.70 -0.19
C GLU A 150 9.08 10.94 -0.80
N PRO A 151 10.13 10.59 -0.04
CA PRO A 151 11.28 9.88 -0.62
C PRO A 151 10.93 8.48 -1.14
N TYR A 152 9.93 7.83 -0.55
CA TYR A 152 9.48 6.50 -0.97
C TYR A 152 8.58 6.57 -2.21
N ALA A 153 7.87 7.67 -2.42
CA ALA A 153 7.18 7.94 -3.68
C ALA A 153 8.19 8.20 -4.82
N VAL A 154 9.25 8.99 -4.55
CA VAL A 154 10.34 9.24 -5.52
C VAL A 154 11.04 7.94 -5.92
N ASN A 155 11.27 7.03 -4.97
CA ASN A 155 11.95 5.76 -5.23
C ASN A 155 11.01 4.62 -5.69
N TYR A 156 9.72 4.88 -5.88
CA TYR A 156 8.68 3.90 -6.23
C TYR A 156 8.47 2.76 -5.22
N ASP A 157 8.88 2.96 -3.96
CA ASP A 157 8.53 2.07 -2.84
C ASP A 157 7.07 2.28 -2.40
N ILE A 158 6.51 3.46 -2.70
CA ILE A 158 5.09 3.80 -2.64
C ILE A 158 4.66 4.22 -4.05
N ASN A 159 3.43 3.92 -4.44
CA ASN A 159 2.87 4.43 -5.69
C ASN A 159 2.85 5.97 -5.68
N SER A 160 3.54 6.60 -6.63
CA SER A 160 3.69 8.05 -6.66
C SER A 160 2.38 8.80 -6.88
N TYR A 161 1.45 8.25 -7.68
CA TYR A 161 0.14 8.85 -7.88
C TYR A 161 -0.72 8.78 -6.61
N SER A 162 -0.70 7.66 -5.89
CA SER A 162 -1.36 7.55 -4.59
C SER A 162 -0.79 8.54 -3.58
N TYR A 163 0.52 8.76 -3.57
CA TYR A 163 1.14 9.78 -2.72
C TYR A 163 0.72 11.21 -3.13
N ALA A 164 0.62 11.51 -4.42
CA ALA A 164 0.16 12.79 -4.91
C ALA A 164 -1.28 13.11 -4.46
N LEU A 165 -2.19 12.14 -4.61
CA LEU A 165 -3.57 12.23 -4.11
C LEU A 165 -3.59 12.47 -2.60
N PHE A 166 -2.87 11.65 -1.83
CA PHE A 166 -2.76 11.79 -0.39
C PHE A 166 -2.26 13.18 0.02
N HIS A 167 -1.22 13.68 -0.65
CA HIS A 167 -0.66 14.98 -0.34
C HIS A 167 -1.67 16.10 -0.58
N ASP A 168 -2.29 16.12 -1.75
CA ASP A 168 -3.25 17.16 -2.13
C ASP A 168 -4.53 17.10 -1.30
N ASP A 169 -4.99 15.91 -0.91
CA ASP A 169 -6.12 15.73 0.02
C ASP A 169 -5.82 16.34 1.41
N VAL A 170 -4.59 16.17 1.90
CA VAL A 170 -4.16 16.79 3.18
C VAL A 170 -4.09 18.32 3.07
N MET A 171 -3.64 18.86 1.93
CA MET A 171 -3.63 20.30 1.68
C MET A 171 -5.06 20.84 1.60
N ALA A 172 -5.93 20.18 0.83
CA ALA A 172 -7.32 20.56 0.63
C ALA A 172 -8.11 20.61 1.95
N ALA A 173 -7.87 19.64 2.84
CA ALA A 173 -8.49 19.62 4.18
C ALA A 173 -8.13 20.84 5.06
N SER A 174 -7.04 21.55 4.72
CA SER A 174 -6.61 22.79 5.40
C SER A 174 -6.86 24.06 4.55
N GLY A 175 -7.51 23.93 3.39
CA GLY A 175 -7.71 25.03 2.44
C GLY A 175 -6.43 25.52 1.76
N GLU A 176 -5.38 24.70 1.75
CA GLU A 176 -4.10 25.01 1.11
C GLU A 176 -4.12 24.62 -0.38
N PRO A 177 -3.35 25.33 -1.23
CA PRO A 177 -3.22 24.96 -2.64
C PRO A 177 -2.61 23.56 -2.81
N GLN A 178 -3.07 22.86 -3.84
CA GLN A 178 -2.51 21.57 -4.25
C GLN A 178 -1.06 21.71 -4.73
N LYS A 179 -0.22 20.71 -4.40
CA LYS A 179 1.16 20.58 -4.88
C LYS A 179 1.21 19.83 -6.21
N TYR A 180 0.39 18.79 -6.38
CA TYR A 180 0.43 17.90 -7.55
C TYR A 180 -0.78 18.06 -8.50
N GLY A 181 -1.80 18.80 -8.07
CA GLY A 181 -2.98 19.15 -8.86
C GLY A 181 -3.92 17.97 -9.11
N THR A 182 -4.11 17.07 -8.15
CA THR A 182 -4.88 15.83 -8.38
C THR A 182 -6.40 15.97 -8.31
N ALA A 183 -6.91 17.05 -7.71
CA ALA A 183 -8.33 17.32 -7.54
C ALA A 183 -8.82 18.48 -8.40
N GLY A 184 -10.06 18.38 -8.85
CA GLY A 184 -10.73 19.35 -9.71
C GLY A 184 -12.19 19.01 -9.92
N GLN A 185 -12.84 19.73 -10.83
CA GLN A 185 -14.26 19.55 -11.14
C GLN A 185 -14.52 19.76 -12.63
N CYS A 186 -15.58 19.13 -13.15
CA CYS A 186 -16.02 19.35 -14.52
C CYS A 186 -16.74 20.70 -14.64
N GLU A 187 -16.21 21.58 -15.48
CA GLU A 187 -16.82 22.85 -15.85
C GLU A 187 -16.95 22.93 -17.38
N ASN A 188 -18.18 23.08 -17.88
CA ASN A 188 -18.45 23.25 -19.31
C ASN A 188 -17.83 22.15 -20.21
N GLY A 189 -17.80 20.90 -19.74
CA GLY A 189 -17.27 19.76 -20.48
C GLY A 189 -15.74 19.62 -20.46
N ALA A 190 -15.04 20.43 -19.65
CA ALA A 190 -13.61 20.29 -19.38
C ALA A 190 -13.37 20.09 -17.88
N TRP A 191 -12.35 19.32 -17.53
CA TRP A 191 -11.91 19.21 -16.14
C TRP A 191 -11.05 20.41 -15.77
N VAL A 192 -11.41 21.08 -14.68
CA VAL A 192 -10.72 22.26 -14.16
C VAL A 192 -10.13 21.92 -12.79
N PRO A 193 -8.80 22.04 -12.59
CA PRO A 193 -8.18 21.77 -11.30
C PRO A 193 -8.67 22.74 -10.24
N ALA A 194 -8.83 22.24 -9.02
CA ALA A 194 -9.04 23.07 -7.85
C ALA A 194 -7.78 23.92 -7.55
N THR A 195 -7.87 24.83 -6.58
CA THR A 195 -6.79 25.77 -6.23
C THR A 195 -5.44 25.06 -6.12
N MET A 196 -4.48 25.49 -6.95
CA MET A 196 -3.12 24.97 -6.98
C MET A 196 -2.13 26.11 -7.22
N ALA A 197 -0.84 25.83 -7.10
CA ALA A 197 0.20 26.76 -7.51
C ALA A 197 0.18 27.01 -9.04
N SER A 198 1.18 27.70 -9.58
CA SER A 198 1.27 27.83 -11.05
C SER A 198 1.51 26.46 -11.70
N THR A 199 1.03 26.28 -12.94
CA THR A 199 1.22 25.02 -13.71
C THR A 199 2.69 24.61 -13.75
N ALA A 200 3.62 25.56 -13.92
CA ALA A 200 5.06 25.27 -13.93
C ALA A 200 5.58 24.70 -12.60
N GLN A 201 5.04 25.14 -11.47
CA GLN A 201 5.43 24.61 -10.15
C GLN A 201 4.83 23.22 -9.92
N VAL A 202 3.59 23.01 -10.35
CA VAL A 202 2.91 21.71 -10.27
C VAL A 202 3.63 20.69 -11.17
N ASP A 203 3.97 21.06 -12.41
CA ASP A 203 4.70 20.20 -13.33
C ASP A 203 6.08 19.80 -12.77
N ALA A 204 6.82 20.74 -12.16
CA ALA A 204 8.09 20.44 -11.52
C ALA A 204 7.92 19.43 -10.36
N ALA A 205 6.91 19.61 -9.51
CA ALA A 205 6.62 18.67 -8.43
C ALA A 205 6.21 17.29 -8.96
N ARG A 206 5.39 17.24 -10.02
CA ARG A 206 4.96 16.00 -10.67
C ARG A 206 6.15 15.24 -11.25
N GLU A 207 7.07 15.94 -11.89
CA GLU A 207 8.31 15.36 -12.44
C GLU A 207 9.18 14.71 -11.34
N GLU A 208 9.30 15.34 -10.16
CA GLU A 208 10.10 14.83 -9.03
C GLU A 208 9.66 13.43 -8.58
N ILE A 209 8.36 13.12 -8.68
CA ILE A 209 7.79 11.81 -8.32
C ILE A 209 7.41 10.96 -9.54
N GLY A 210 7.89 11.35 -10.73
CA GLY A 210 7.73 10.58 -11.97
C GLY A 210 6.31 10.57 -12.55
N LEU A 211 5.50 11.60 -12.28
CA LEU A 211 4.20 11.82 -12.92
C LEU A 211 4.36 12.65 -14.20
N GLY A 212 3.45 12.43 -15.17
CA GLY A 212 3.35 13.26 -16.37
C GLY A 212 2.86 14.69 -16.05
N PRO A 213 3.01 15.65 -16.97
CA PRO A 213 2.61 17.04 -16.76
C PRO A 213 1.12 17.20 -16.47
N MET A 214 0.76 18.31 -15.83
CA MET A 214 -0.61 18.67 -15.47
C MET A 214 -1.54 18.71 -16.69
N ALA A 215 -1.04 19.09 -17.86
CA ALA A 215 -1.81 19.12 -19.10
C ALA A 215 -2.33 17.74 -19.52
N GLU A 216 -1.54 16.68 -19.33
CA GLU A 216 -1.97 15.30 -19.62
C GLU A 216 -3.08 14.85 -18.69
N LEU A 217 -3.02 15.23 -17.40
CA LEU A 217 -4.10 14.96 -16.45
C LEU A 217 -5.38 15.70 -16.85
N ILE A 218 -5.28 16.99 -17.18
CA ILE A 218 -6.44 17.79 -17.62
C ILE A 218 -7.09 17.18 -18.86
N GLU A 219 -6.29 16.74 -19.84
CA GLU A 219 -6.79 16.10 -21.05
C GLU A 219 -7.54 14.80 -20.71
N ALA A 220 -6.91 13.89 -19.96
CA ALA A 220 -7.50 12.61 -19.58
C ALA A 220 -8.79 12.77 -18.77
N GLU A 221 -8.81 13.65 -17.78
CA GLU A 221 -10.00 13.88 -16.95
C GLU A 221 -11.12 14.60 -17.73
N SER A 222 -10.77 15.46 -18.69
CA SER A 222 -11.76 16.14 -19.53
C SER A 222 -12.52 15.18 -20.44
N GLU A 223 -11.93 14.04 -20.83
CA GLU A 223 -12.65 12.99 -21.57
C GLU A 223 -13.88 12.53 -20.79
N TYR A 224 -13.75 12.31 -19.48
CA TYR A 224 -14.86 11.92 -18.61
C TYR A 224 -15.87 13.05 -18.37
N CYS A 225 -15.42 14.31 -18.33
CA CYS A 225 -16.32 15.46 -18.17
C CYS A 225 -17.20 15.74 -19.40
N SER A 226 -16.83 15.21 -20.56
CA SER A 226 -17.53 15.42 -21.82
C SER A 226 -18.61 14.39 -22.14
N MET A 227 -18.70 13.33 -21.31
CA MET A 227 -19.68 12.24 -21.41
C MET A 227 -21.00 12.58 -20.71
#